data_AF-A0AAX3A8M8-F1
#
_entry.id   AF-A0AAX3A8M8-F1
#
_cell.length_a   1.000
_cell.length_b   1.000
_cell.length_c   1.000
_cell.angle_alpha   90.00
_cell.angle_beta   90.00
_cell.angle_gamma   90.00
#
_symmetry.space_group_name_H-M   'P 1'
#
loop_
_entity.id
_entity.type
_entity.pdbx_description
1 polymer ?
#
loop_
_entity_poly.entity_id
_entity_poly.type
_entity_poly.pdbx_seq_one_letter_code
_entity_poly.pdbx_strand_id
1 'polypeptide(L)'
;MIGRRAPLWLLACALILGAVAAVAVKTHGSGLVSTAERTAQDRCEADVRGKLMTPEAARLSDVQSTRGDLEPDSRDLFPLTTDAPLKGVDHARITVWNVSGTVEAQTDSGNTIHDPFTCRAYFVDGNLADTLVVFEREH
;
A
#
# COMPACT_ATOMS: atom_id res chain seq x y z
N MET A 1 -34.67 50.58 39.74
CA MET A 1 -34.63 49.70 38.56
C MET A 1 -33.17 49.37 38.28
N ILE A 2 -32.68 48.26 38.83
CA ILE A 2 -31.25 47.88 38.80
C ILE A 2 -30.92 47.23 37.46
N GLY A 3 -29.98 47.86 36.73
CA GLY A 3 -29.40 47.34 35.50
C GLY A 3 -28.48 46.16 35.79
N ARG A 4 -28.79 45.01 35.18
CA ARG A 4 -27.91 43.83 35.18
C ARG A 4 -26.81 44.06 34.15
N ARG A 5 -25.62 44.44 34.62
CA ARG A 5 -24.38 44.36 33.86
C ARG A 5 -24.05 42.88 33.65
N ALA A 6 -24.29 42.36 32.45
CA ALA A 6 -23.84 41.04 32.09
C ALA A 6 -22.30 41.04 32.05
N PRO A 7 -21.62 40.14 32.78
CA PRO A 7 -20.16 40.09 32.76
C PRO A 7 -19.71 39.65 31.37
N LEU A 8 -18.96 40.52 30.68
CA LEU A 8 -18.36 40.35 29.35
C LEU A 8 -17.57 39.04 29.17
N TRP A 9 -17.23 38.37 30.27
CA TRP A 9 -16.52 37.09 30.27
C TRP A 9 -17.38 35.90 29.79
N LEU A 10 -18.71 35.97 29.88
CA LEU A 10 -19.61 34.90 29.42
C LEU A 10 -19.76 34.85 27.89
N LEU A 11 -19.49 35.95 27.18
CA LEU A 11 -19.55 35.99 25.71
C LEU A 11 -18.27 35.44 25.05
N ALA A 12 -17.14 35.46 25.76
CA ALA A 12 -15.87 34.95 25.24
C ALA A 12 -15.82 33.40 25.21
N CYS A 13 -16.40 32.72 26.21
CA CYS A 13 -16.42 31.26 26.24
C CYS A 13 -17.37 30.63 25.21
N ALA A 14 -18.41 31.34 24.79
CA ALA A 14 -19.39 30.82 23.83
C ALA A 14 -18.86 30.75 22.39
N LEU A 15 -17.84 31.54 22.03
CA LEU A 15 -17.24 31.54 20.69
C LEU A 15 -16.17 30.47 20.49
N ILE A 16 -15.56 29.95 21.56
CA ILE A 16 -14.49 28.93 21.44
C ILE A 16 -15.06 27.51 21.30
N LEU A 17 -16.26 27.26 21.82
CA LEU A 17 -16.90 25.92 21.74
C LEU A 17 -17.58 25.63 20.40
N GLY A 18 -17.69 26.59 19.49
CA GLY A 18 -18.30 26.40 18.16
C GLY A 18 -17.37 25.82 17.09
N ALA A 19 -16.05 25.79 17.31
CA ALA A 19 -15.07 25.46 16.27
C ALA A 19 -14.58 24.00 16.27
N VAL A 20 -15.03 23.15 17.21
CA VAL A 20 -14.48 21.78 17.36
C VAL A 20 -15.38 20.69 16.74
N ALA A 21 -16.57 21.04 16.23
CA ALA A 21 -17.55 20.05 15.75
C ALA A 21 -17.51 19.77 14.23
N ALA A 22 -16.37 19.98 13.55
CA ALA A 22 -16.29 19.85 12.08
C ALA A 22 -15.16 18.95 11.55
N VAL A 23 -14.53 18.10 12.37
CA VAL A 23 -13.53 17.13 11.89
C VAL A 23 -13.77 15.76 12.50
N ALA A 24 -14.90 15.13 12.19
CA ALA A 24 -15.16 13.76 12.62
C ALA A 24 -16.00 12.94 11.63
N VAL A 25 -15.92 13.25 10.33
CA VAL A 25 -16.67 12.47 9.31
C VAL A 25 -15.82 12.28 8.05
N LYS A 26 -14.69 11.55 8.12
CA LYS A 26 -14.09 10.77 7.00
C LYS A 26 -12.70 10.19 7.35
N THR A 27 -12.60 9.25 8.28
CA THR A 27 -11.30 8.55 8.51
C THR A 27 -11.40 7.03 8.50
N HIS A 28 -12.59 6.44 8.36
CA HIS A 28 -12.71 4.98 8.36
C HIS A 28 -12.22 4.29 7.07
N GLY A 29 -12.07 5.02 5.95
CA GLY A 29 -11.56 4.45 4.70
C GLY A 29 -10.03 4.51 4.54
N SER A 30 -9.41 5.59 5.02
CA SER A 30 -7.98 5.83 4.87
C SER A 30 -7.11 4.90 5.72
N GLY A 31 -7.60 4.49 6.90
CA GLY A 31 -6.89 3.57 7.79
C GLY A 31 -6.65 2.18 7.17
N LEU A 32 -7.70 1.56 6.63
CA LEU A 32 -7.61 0.23 6.00
C LEU A 32 -6.78 0.27 4.71
N VAL A 33 -6.97 1.30 3.88
CA VAL A 33 -6.19 1.48 2.64
C VAL A 33 -4.70 1.65 2.96
N SER A 34 -4.34 2.50 3.92
CA SER A 34 -2.94 2.70 4.33
C SER A 34 -2.30 1.45 4.95
N THR A 35 -3.11 0.59 5.58
CA THR A 35 -2.64 -0.68 6.14
C THR A 35 -2.39 -1.70 5.03
N ALA A 36 -3.31 -1.83 4.07
CA ALA A 36 -3.14 -2.72 2.92
C ALA A 36 -1.96 -2.29 2.03
N GLU A 37 -1.77 -0.98 1.84
CA GLU A 37 -0.62 -0.41 1.13
C GLU A 37 0.71 -0.80 1.79
N ARG A 38 0.82 -0.58 3.11
CA ARG A 38 2.03 -0.95 3.86
C ARG A 38 2.28 -2.46 3.85
N THR A 39 1.23 -3.26 4.04
CA THR A 39 1.33 -4.73 3.94
C THR A 39 1.78 -5.18 2.55
N ALA A 40 1.26 -4.54 1.49
CA ALA A 40 1.70 -4.82 0.13
C ALA A 40 3.19 -4.51 -0.03
N GLN A 41 3.63 -3.34 0.43
CA GLN A 41 5.03 -2.93 0.36
C GLN A 41 5.94 -3.91 1.12
N ASP A 42 5.66 -4.16 2.40
CA ASP A 42 6.48 -5.03 3.26
C ASP A 42 6.59 -6.43 2.68
N ARG A 43 5.47 -6.99 2.20
CA ARG A 43 5.45 -8.32 1.61
C ARG A 43 6.24 -8.36 0.30
N CYS A 44 6.01 -7.41 -0.59
CA CYS A 44 6.68 -7.33 -1.88
C CYS A 44 8.19 -7.16 -1.72
N GLU A 45 8.65 -6.29 -0.81
CA GLU A 45 10.08 -6.15 -0.51
C GLU A 45 10.69 -7.46 0.00
N ALA A 46 9.97 -8.19 0.86
CA ALA A 46 10.42 -9.50 1.34
C ALA A 46 10.52 -10.52 0.20
N ASP A 47 9.54 -10.59 -0.71
CA ASP A 47 9.58 -11.51 -1.86
C ASP A 47 10.65 -11.13 -2.88
N VAL A 48 10.86 -9.84 -3.11
CA VAL A 48 11.95 -9.37 -3.97
C VAL A 48 13.28 -9.83 -3.39
N ARG A 49 13.56 -9.56 -2.11
CA ARG A 49 14.79 -10.04 -1.43
C ARG A 49 14.90 -11.56 -1.49
N GLY A 50 13.80 -12.29 -1.28
CA GLY A 50 13.75 -13.75 -1.32
C GLY A 50 14.06 -14.37 -2.69
N LYS A 51 13.99 -13.59 -3.77
CA LYS A 51 14.38 -14.03 -5.12
C LYS A 51 15.85 -13.74 -5.48
N LEU A 52 16.60 -13.06 -4.62
CA LEU A 52 18.01 -12.69 -4.85
C LEU A 52 18.96 -13.75 -4.28
N MET A 53 20.17 -13.83 -4.84
CA MET A 53 21.21 -14.74 -4.36
C MET A 53 21.79 -14.34 -3.00
N THR A 54 21.88 -13.04 -2.72
CA THR A 54 22.40 -12.49 -1.46
C THR A 54 21.38 -11.52 -0.83
N PRO A 55 20.27 -12.05 -0.25
CA PRO A 55 19.16 -11.23 0.24
C PRO A 55 19.57 -10.15 1.25
N GLU A 56 20.51 -10.47 2.15
CA GLU A 56 20.98 -9.56 3.21
C GLU A 56 21.90 -8.44 2.73
N ALA A 57 22.55 -8.63 1.57
CA ALA A 57 23.37 -7.59 0.94
C ALA A 57 22.54 -6.69 0.00
N ALA A 58 21.31 -7.09 -0.30
CA ALA A 58 20.46 -6.37 -1.23
C ALA A 58 19.89 -5.09 -0.62
N ARG A 59 19.90 -4.02 -1.39
CA ARG A 59 19.30 -2.74 -1.04
C ARG A 59 18.13 -2.45 -1.96
N LEU A 60 17.02 -2.04 -1.36
CA LEU A 60 15.83 -1.60 -2.08
C LEU A 60 15.72 -0.09 -1.91
N SER A 61 15.53 0.63 -3.00
CA SER A 61 15.35 2.09 -3.01
C SER A 61 14.14 2.46 -3.85
N ASP A 62 13.66 3.70 -3.64
CA ASP A 62 12.60 4.31 -4.43
C ASP A 62 11.31 3.48 -4.49
N VAL A 63 11.07 2.70 -3.43
CA VAL A 63 9.92 1.81 -3.33
C VAL A 63 8.64 2.64 -3.18
N GLN A 64 7.70 2.43 -4.10
CA GLN A 64 6.41 3.09 -4.12
C GLN A 64 5.30 2.07 -4.33
N SER A 65 4.20 2.27 -3.59
CA SER A 65 3.00 1.45 -3.69
C SER A 65 1.87 2.25 -4.33
N THR A 66 1.26 1.71 -5.37
CA THR A 66 0.14 2.34 -6.08
C THR A 66 -0.98 1.34 -6.27
N ARG A 67 -2.24 1.80 -6.25
CA ARG A 67 -3.37 0.92 -6.56
C ARG A 67 -3.32 0.56 -8.03
N GLY A 68 -3.39 -0.73 -8.33
CA GLY A 68 -3.45 -1.27 -9.67
C GLY A 68 -4.85 -1.76 -10.04
N ASP A 69 -5.13 -1.78 -11.33
CA ASP A 69 -6.28 -2.50 -11.87
C ASP A 69 -5.97 -3.99 -11.96
N LEU A 70 -7.02 -4.82 -11.81
CA LEU A 70 -6.93 -6.25 -12.11
C LEU A 70 -6.95 -6.41 -13.64
N GLU A 71 -5.97 -7.14 -14.17
CA GLU A 71 -5.73 -7.35 -15.60
C GLU A 71 -5.82 -8.85 -15.94
N PRO A 72 -7.04 -9.43 -15.90
CA PRO A 72 -7.24 -10.88 -15.92
C PRO A 72 -6.85 -11.56 -17.25
N ASP A 73 -6.85 -10.79 -18.33
CA ASP A 73 -6.54 -11.30 -19.68
C ASP A 73 -5.07 -11.10 -20.06
N SER A 74 -4.25 -10.54 -19.16
CA SER A 74 -2.83 -10.28 -19.42
C SER A 74 -1.97 -10.64 -18.20
N ARG A 75 -1.65 -9.67 -17.35
CA ARG A 75 -0.67 -9.78 -16.26
C ARG A 75 -1.13 -10.69 -15.14
N ASP A 76 -2.45 -10.79 -14.92
CA ASP A 76 -3.04 -11.57 -13.84
C ASP A 76 -3.64 -12.89 -14.31
N LEU A 77 -3.52 -13.23 -15.60
CA LEU A 77 -4.09 -14.45 -16.16
C LEU A 77 -3.60 -15.70 -15.41
N PHE A 78 -2.30 -15.82 -15.20
CA PHE A 78 -1.73 -16.97 -14.48
C PHE A 78 -2.17 -17.00 -13.01
N PRO A 79 -1.96 -15.94 -12.21
CA PRO A 79 -2.45 -15.89 -10.83
C PRO A 79 -3.94 -16.25 -10.69
N LEU A 80 -4.81 -15.79 -11.58
CA LEU A 80 -6.25 -16.03 -11.50
C LEU A 80 -6.69 -17.42 -11.99
N THR A 81 -5.87 -18.12 -12.77
CA THR A 81 -6.24 -19.43 -13.37
C THR A 81 -5.50 -20.61 -12.76
N THR A 82 -4.26 -20.41 -12.33
CA THR A 82 -3.38 -21.47 -11.82
C THR A 82 -3.20 -21.42 -10.31
N ASP A 83 -3.19 -20.22 -9.71
CA ASP A 83 -2.72 -20.07 -8.34
C ASP A 83 -3.88 -20.22 -7.35
N ALA A 84 -3.78 -21.22 -6.47
CA ALA A 84 -4.84 -21.61 -5.55
C ALA A 84 -5.41 -20.47 -4.68
N PRO A 85 -4.63 -19.44 -4.25
CA PRO A 85 -5.18 -18.32 -3.48
C PRO A 85 -6.17 -17.44 -4.23
N LEU A 86 -6.06 -17.35 -5.56
CA LEU A 86 -6.86 -16.44 -6.38
C LEU A 86 -7.79 -17.15 -7.36
N LYS A 87 -7.53 -18.43 -7.65
CA LYS A 87 -8.31 -19.23 -8.58
C LYS A 87 -9.77 -19.33 -8.14
N GLY A 88 -10.67 -18.89 -9.03
CA GLY A 88 -12.13 -18.94 -8.80
C GLY A 88 -12.66 -17.90 -7.83
N VAL A 89 -11.82 -16.96 -7.37
CA VAL A 89 -12.27 -15.80 -6.61
C VAL A 89 -12.96 -14.82 -7.56
N ASP A 90 -14.09 -14.26 -7.13
CA ASP A 90 -14.76 -13.19 -7.86
C ASP A 90 -13.84 -11.97 -7.98
N HIS A 91 -13.56 -11.52 -9.20
CA HIS A 91 -12.68 -10.39 -9.50
C HIS A 91 -13.09 -9.11 -8.76
N ALA A 92 -14.38 -8.90 -8.48
CA ALA A 92 -14.86 -7.73 -7.73
C ALA A 92 -14.39 -7.71 -6.26
N ARG A 93 -13.98 -8.86 -5.72
CA ARG A 93 -13.41 -9.00 -4.36
C ARG A 93 -11.90 -8.83 -4.33
N ILE A 94 -11.26 -8.84 -5.50
CA ILE A 94 -9.82 -8.73 -5.62
C ILE A 94 -9.43 -7.26 -5.74
N THR A 95 -8.49 -6.83 -4.91
CA THR A 95 -7.86 -5.53 -5.04
C THR A 95 -6.36 -5.69 -5.23
N VAL A 96 -5.80 -4.94 -6.16
CA VAL A 96 -4.37 -5.05 -6.51
C VAL A 96 -3.59 -3.83 -6.05
N TRP A 97 -2.38 -4.07 -5.54
CA TRP A 97 -1.36 -3.07 -5.32
C TRP A 97 -0.14 -3.38 -6.20
N ASN A 98 0.34 -2.38 -6.93
CA ASN A 98 1.62 -2.41 -7.63
C ASN A 98 2.67 -1.76 -6.73
N VAL A 99 3.68 -2.53 -6.35
CA VAL A 99 4.85 -2.07 -5.61
C VAL A 99 6.03 -2.08 -6.57
N SER A 100 6.59 -0.92 -6.87
CA SER A 100 7.72 -0.76 -7.78
C SER A 100 8.88 -0.09 -7.09
N GLY A 101 10.10 -0.38 -7.53
CA GLY A 101 11.31 0.29 -7.05
C GLY A 101 12.54 -0.23 -7.78
N THR A 102 13.71 0.06 -7.21
CA THR A 102 14.99 -0.45 -7.70
C THR A 102 15.62 -1.35 -6.65
N VAL A 103 16.18 -2.47 -7.11
CA VAL A 103 16.97 -3.38 -6.28
C VAL A 103 18.43 -3.30 -6.68
N GLU A 104 19.30 -3.11 -5.69
CA GLU A 104 20.73 -3.27 -5.83
C GLU A 104 21.12 -4.64 -5.25
N ALA A 105 21.75 -5.49 -6.05
CA ALA A 105 22.12 -6.85 -5.63
C ALA A 105 23.44 -7.28 -6.25
N GLN A 106 24.15 -8.20 -5.59
CA GLN A 106 25.34 -8.82 -6.17
C GLN A 106 24.97 -10.01 -7.06
N THR A 107 25.61 -10.10 -8.22
CA THR A 107 25.52 -11.25 -9.13
C THR A 107 26.52 -12.34 -8.77
N ASP A 108 26.37 -13.51 -9.39
CA ASP A 108 27.32 -14.62 -9.27
C ASP A 108 28.74 -14.26 -9.71
N SER A 109 28.88 -13.25 -10.57
CA SER A 109 30.18 -12.72 -11.02
C SER A 109 30.78 -11.66 -10.08
N GLY A 110 30.10 -11.34 -8.97
CA GLY A 110 30.53 -10.33 -8.00
C GLY A 110 30.27 -8.89 -8.43
N ASN A 111 29.51 -8.67 -9.51
CA ASN A 111 29.11 -7.33 -9.93
C ASN A 111 27.85 -6.89 -9.17
N THR A 112 27.69 -5.60 -8.94
CA THR A 112 26.44 -5.04 -8.43
C THR A 112 25.52 -4.68 -9.60
N ILE A 113 24.31 -5.20 -9.59
CA ILE A 113 23.23 -4.82 -10.52
C ILE A 113 22.29 -3.82 -9.85
N HIS A 114 21.62 -3.02 -10.66
CA HIS A 114 20.64 -2.02 -10.25
C HIS A 114 19.41 -2.20 -11.13
N ASP A 115 18.53 -3.12 -10.76
CA ASP A 115 17.43 -3.55 -11.62
C ASP A 115 16.11 -3.00 -11.10
N PRO A 116 15.25 -2.45 -11.97
CA PRO A 116 13.87 -2.15 -11.59
C PRO A 116 13.11 -3.46 -11.32
N PHE A 117 12.24 -3.41 -10.31
CA PHE A 117 11.30 -4.48 -10.03
C PHE A 117 9.87 -3.95 -9.98
N THR A 118 8.94 -4.81 -10.36
CA THR A 118 7.51 -4.61 -10.12
C THR A 118 6.96 -5.84 -9.40
N CYS A 119 6.32 -5.62 -8.26
CA CYS A 119 5.59 -6.63 -7.51
C CYS A 119 4.10 -6.29 -7.48
N ARG A 120 3.25 -7.27 -7.78
CA ARG A 120 1.80 -7.14 -7.65
C ARG A 120 1.36 -7.88 -6.39
N ALA A 121 0.71 -7.20 -5.46
CA ALA A 121 0.11 -7.81 -4.27
C ALA A 121 -1.41 -7.86 -4.42
N TYR A 122 -1.97 -9.06 -4.28
CA TYR A 122 -3.39 -9.33 -4.46
C TYR A 122 -4.07 -9.48 -3.10
N PHE A 123 -5.12 -8.70 -2.88
CA PHE A 123 -5.92 -8.75 -1.67
C PHE A 123 -7.31 -9.26 -1.99
N VAL A 124 -7.82 -10.20 -1.20
CA VAL A 124 -9.21 -10.69 -1.28
C VAL A 124 -9.94 -10.23 -0.03
N ASP A 125 -10.99 -9.43 -0.22
CA ASP A 125 -11.75 -8.78 0.87
C ASP A 125 -10.86 -8.06 1.91
N GLY A 126 -9.77 -7.46 1.44
CA GLY A 126 -8.83 -6.72 2.29
C GLY A 126 -7.75 -7.56 2.97
N ASN A 127 -7.69 -8.87 2.74
CA ASN A 127 -6.60 -9.73 3.23
C ASN A 127 -5.62 -10.05 2.10
N LEU A 128 -4.32 -9.98 2.37
CA LEU A 128 -3.29 -10.37 1.42
C LEU A 128 -3.44 -11.86 1.10
N ALA A 129 -3.63 -12.18 -0.18
CA ALA A 129 -3.81 -13.55 -0.67
C ALA A 129 -2.56 -14.06 -1.40
N ASP A 130 -1.94 -13.22 -2.23
CA ASP A 130 -0.78 -13.60 -3.02
C ASP A 130 0.07 -12.40 -3.48
N THR A 131 1.26 -12.67 -3.99
CA THR A 131 2.23 -11.70 -4.50
C THR A 131 2.98 -12.23 -5.72
N LEU A 132 3.05 -11.43 -6.77
CA LEU A 132 3.77 -11.73 -8.01
C LEU A 132 4.90 -10.73 -8.23
N VAL A 133 6.15 -11.17 -8.06
CA VAL A 133 7.34 -10.34 -8.34
C VAL A 133 7.88 -10.60 -9.74
N VAL A 134 8.07 -9.53 -10.51
CA VAL A 134 8.69 -9.51 -11.83
C VAL A 134 9.90 -8.58 -11.79
N PHE A 135 11.05 -9.08 -12.26
CA PHE A 135 12.25 -8.27 -12.49
C PHE A 135 12.28 -7.84 -13.94
N GLU A 136 12.40 -6.53 -14.17
CA GLU A 136 12.59 -5.98 -15.50
C GLU A 136 14.08 -5.99 -15.80
N ARG A 137 14.54 -6.98 -16.56
CA ARG A 137 15.93 -7.04 -17.05
C ARG A 137 15.95 -6.55 -18.49
N GLU A 138 16.78 -5.55 -18.78
CA GLU A 138 17.13 -5.25 -20.18
C GLU A 138 17.87 -6.47 -20.77
N HIS A 139 17.47 -6.88 -21.98
CA HIS A 139 17.95 -8.08 -22.66
C HIS A 139 19.15 -7.77 -23.56
#